data_AF-A0A1G9JUQ8-F1
#
_entry.id   AF-A0A1G9JUQ8-F1
#
_cell.length_a   1.000
_cell.length_b   1.000
_cell.length_c   1.000
_cell.angle_alpha   90.00
_cell.angle_beta   90.00
_cell.angle_gamma   90.00
#
_symmetry.space_group_name_H-M   'P 1'
#
loop_
_entity.id
_entity.type
_entity.pdbx_description
1 polymer ?
#
loop_
_entity_poly.entity_id
_entity_poly.type
_entity_poly.pdbx_seq_one_letter_code
_entity_poly.pdbx_strand_id
1 'polypeptide(L)'
;MGFLDKLLGGKPDYPRLDDGSVAAGHLQHIRNQLQTLAEEAKQPLEVIPGEDSTYVFIGKPPKKFGVAWIEDGRVHNFKTLVEENGVEPRRLAQVAEQLREIYEANQQDERFSAKVGDKELVVTPSDDFRKQVHDTIQKVLH
;
A
#
# COMPACT_ATOMS: atom_id res chain seq x y z
N MET A 1 -9.53 6.43 -25.35
CA MET A 1 -9.39 7.76 -24.74
C MET A 1 -8.04 7.83 -24.02
N GLY A 2 -7.16 8.69 -24.52
CA GLY A 2 -6.04 9.38 -23.84
C GLY A 2 -5.11 8.66 -22.86
N PHE A 3 -4.14 7.88 -23.34
CA PHE A 3 -2.97 7.40 -22.58
C PHE A 3 -1.81 8.44 -22.50
N LEU A 4 -2.09 9.74 -22.54
CA LEU A 4 -1.05 10.79 -22.68
C LEU A 4 -1.00 11.86 -21.57
N ASP A 5 -1.87 11.82 -20.56
CA ASP A 5 -1.83 12.82 -19.47
C ASP A 5 -0.74 12.57 -18.41
N LYS A 6 -0.05 11.42 -18.44
CA LYS A 6 0.96 11.04 -17.43
C LYS A 6 2.42 11.42 -17.78
N LEU A 7 2.65 12.25 -18.80
CA LEU A 7 4.01 12.71 -19.17
C LEU A 7 4.39 14.11 -18.64
N LEU A 8 3.49 14.80 -17.93
CA LEU A 8 3.81 16.01 -17.18
C LEU A 8 4.11 15.61 -15.73
N GLY A 9 5.34 15.87 -15.27
CA GLY A 9 5.85 15.55 -13.94
C GLY A 9 5.19 16.27 -12.76
N GLY A 10 3.88 16.49 -12.80
CA GLY A 10 3.07 16.82 -11.64
C GLY A 10 2.68 15.53 -10.93
N LYS A 11 2.87 15.47 -9.61
CA LYS A 11 2.23 14.43 -8.80
C LYS A 11 0.72 14.50 -9.09
N PRO A 12 0.02 13.36 -9.26
CA PRO A 12 -1.43 13.40 -9.38
C PRO A 12 -1.99 14.11 -8.15
N ASP A 13 -2.73 15.19 -8.38
CA ASP A 13 -3.40 15.93 -7.32
C ASP A 13 -4.68 15.15 -6.98
N TYR A 14 -4.57 14.26 -5.98
CA TYR A 14 -5.69 13.46 -5.53
C TYR A 14 -6.55 14.27 -4.56
N PRO A 15 -7.90 14.19 -4.67
CA PRO A 15 -8.78 14.87 -3.73
C PRO A 15 -8.44 14.47 -2.30
N ARG A 16 -8.54 15.41 -1.36
CA ARG A 16 -8.27 15.12 0.04
C ARG A 16 -9.27 14.10 0.57
N LEU A 17 -8.79 13.12 1.32
CA LEU A 17 -9.62 12.16 2.02
C LEU A 17 -10.53 12.89 3.01
N ASP A 18 -11.81 12.52 3.02
CA ASP A 18 -12.76 13.03 4.01
C ASP A 18 -12.38 12.53 5.42
N ASP A 19 -12.16 13.46 6.35
CA ASP A 19 -11.75 13.19 7.72
C ASP A 19 -12.84 12.39 8.50
N GLY A 20 -14.10 12.41 8.03
CA GLY A 20 -15.21 11.62 8.58
C GLY A 20 -15.37 10.22 7.97
N SER A 21 -14.57 9.85 6.97
CA SER A 21 -14.67 8.55 6.31
C SER A 21 -14.14 7.39 7.16
N VAL A 22 -14.63 6.17 6.90
CA VAL A 22 -14.13 4.93 7.52
C VAL A 22 -12.62 4.78 7.28
N ALA A 23 -12.17 5.09 6.06
CA ALA A 23 -10.75 5.08 5.69
C ALA A 23 -9.92 6.03 6.57
N ALA A 24 -10.41 7.24 6.84
CA ALA A 24 -9.72 8.18 7.74
C ALA A 24 -9.64 7.65 9.17
N GLY A 25 -10.71 7.01 9.67
CA GLY A 25 -10.72 6.32 10.96
C GLY A 25 -9.63 5.25 11.07
N HIS A 26 -9.51 4.38 10.05
CA HIS A 26 -8.45 3.37 9.99
C HIS A 26 -7.06 4.00 10.01
N LEU A 27 -6.82 5.04 9.19
CA LEU A 27 -5.53 5.74 9.16
C LEU A 27 -5.16 6.36 10.51
N GLN A 28 -6.12 6.87 11.28
CA GLN A 28 -5.83 7.39 12.62
C GLN A 28 -5.43 6.28 13.59
N HIS A 29 -6.04 5.09 13.50
CA HIS A 29 -5.72 3.97 14.38
C HIS A 29 -4.27 3.49 14.21
N ILE A 30 -3.77 3.47 12.97
CA ILE A 30 -2.41 3.03 12.62
C ILE A 30 -1.45 4.20 12.36
N ARG A 31 -1.81 5.41 12.80
CA ARG A 31 -1.11 6.67 12.45
C ARG A 31 0.37 6.60 12.78
N ASN A 32 0.72 6.06 13.94
CA ASN A 32 2.11 5.98 14.39
C ASN A 32 2.94 5.06 13.48
N GLN A 33 2.41 3.90 13.12
CA GLN A 33 3.03 2.94 12.22
C GLN A 33 3.21 3.54 10.82
N LEU A 34 2.19 4.22 10.30
CA LEU A 34 2.27 4.92 9.02
C LEU A 34 3.29 6.05 9.04
N GLN A 35 3.39 6.80 10.15
CA GLN A 35 4.38 7.85 10.29
C GLN A 35 5.80 7.28 10.25
N THR A 36 6.08 6.23 11.02
CA THR A 36 7.38 5.54 10.99
C THR A 36 7.70 5.05 9.57
N LEU A 37 6.75 4.38 8.90
CA LEU A 37 6.92 3.96 7.51
C LEU A 37 7.20 5.13 6.56
N ALA A 38 6.53 6.27 6.73
CA ALA A 38 6.70 7.44 5.87
C ALA A 38 8.01 8.19 6.13
N GLU A 39 8.58 8.08 7.33
CA GLU A 39 9.89 8.62 7.68
C GLU A 39 11.03 7.74 7.13
N GLU A 40 10.87 6.42 7.20
CA GLU A 40 11.84 5.45 6.66
C GLU A 40 11.78 5.36 5.13
N ALA A 41 10.59 5.48 4.54
CA ALA A 41 10.40 5.38 3.11
C ALA A 41 10.88 6.64 2.39
N LYS A 42 11.84 6.45 1.48
CA LYS A 42 12.28 7.49 0.53
C LYS A 42 11.36 7.62 -0.68
N GLN A 43 10.37 6.74 -0.81
CA GLN A 43 9.45 6.66 -1.95
C GLN A 43 8.03 7.05 -1.52
N PRO A 44 7.15 7.44 -2.47
CA PRO A 44 5.75 7.69 -2.18
C PRO A 44 5.08 6.46 -1.54
N LEU A 45 4.17 6.70 -0.62
CA LEU A 45 3.35 5.67 0.01
C LEU A 45 1.92 5.71 -0.54
N GLU A 46 1.38 4.53 -0.84
CA GLU A 46 -0.03 4.33 -1.17
C GLU A 46 -0.63 3.32 -0.19
N VAL A 47 -1.68 3.72 0.51
CA VAL A 47 -2.28 2.98 1.63
C VAL A 47 -3.65 2.48 1.21
N ILE A 48 -3.91 1.20 1.45
CA ILE A 48 -5.20 0.56 1.27
C ILE A 48 -5.72 0.21 2.67
N PRO A 49 -6.58 1.06 3.24
CA PRO A 49 -7.06 0.89 4.60
C PRO A 49 -7.97 -0.34 4.72
N GLY A 50 -7.87 -1.02 5.86
CA GLY A 50 -8.74 -2.14 6.23
C GLY A 50 -8.92 -2.20 7.74
N GLU A 51 -9.96 -2.92 8.16
CA GLU A 51 -10.31 -3.09 9.58
C GLU A 51 -9.25 -3.95 10.30
N ASP A 52 -8.96 -5.14 9.77
CA ASP A 52 -8.01 -6.08 10.37
C ASP A 52 -6.56 -5.85 9.92
N SER A 53 -6.37 -5.61 8.61
CA SER A 53 -5.06 -5.42 8.01
C SER A 53 -5.09 -4.21 7.06
N THR A 54 -4.09 -3.34 7.16
CA THR A 54 -3.88 -2.23 6.22
C THR A 54 -2.63 -2.48 5.39
N TYR A 55 -2.76 -2.38 4.06
CA TYR A 55 -1.65 -2.59 3.14
C TYR A 55 -1.04 -1.25 2.70
N VAL A 56 0.29 -1.22 2.59
CA VAL A 56 1.06 -0.04 2.23
C VAL A 56 2.01 -0.41 1.09
N PHE A 57 1.75 0.16 -0.08
CA PHE A 57 2.65 0.12 -1.22
C PHE A 57 3.69 1.23 -1.10
N ILE A 58 4.96 0.85 -1.30
CA ILE A 58 6.12 1.74 -1.20
C ILE A 58 6.69 1.89 -2.61
N GLY A 59 6.60 3.10 -3.16
CA GLY A 59 6.99 3.39 -4.54
C GLY A 59 5.97 2.92 -5.57
N LYS A 60 6.32 3.09 -6.86
CA LYS A 60 5.46 2.70 -7.98
C LYS A 60 6.16 1.64 -8.83
N PRO A 61 5.43 0.64 -9.35
CA PRO A 61 6.00 -0.29 -10.32
C PRO A 61 6.52 0.44 -11.58
N PRO A 62 7.53 -0.09 -12.31
CA PRO A 62 8.26 -1.34 -12.06
C PRO A 62 9.51 -1.19 -11.17
N LYS A 63 9.94 0.03 -10.82
CA LYS A 63 11.21 0.28 -10.11
C LYS A 63 10.95 0.71 -8.67
N LYS A 64 11.63 0.05 -7.71
CA LYS A 64 11.54 0.34 -6.26
C LYS A 64 10.13 0.16 -5.70
N PHE A 65 9.46 -0.89 -6.15
CA PHE A 65 8.17 -1.32 -5.63
C PHE A 65 8.38 -2.25 -4.44
N GLY A 66 7.74 -1.93 -3.32
CA GLY A 66 7.71 -2.75 -2.12
C GLY A 66 6.32 -2.75 -1.51
N VAL A 67 6.06 -3.75 -0.68
CA VAL A 67 4.80 -3.87 0.06
C VAL A 67 5.12 -4.08 1.53
N ALA A 68 4.44 -3.32 2.37
CA ALA A 68 4.35 -3.52 3.80
C ALA A 68 2.86 -3.64 4.17
N TRP A 69 2.57 -4.24 5.31
CA TRP A 69 1.23 -4.24 5.87
C TRP A 69 1.28 -4.07 7.37
N ILE A 70 0.21 -3.53 7.92
CA ILE A 70 0.05 -3.29 9.34
C ILE A 70 -1.09 -4.19 9.80
N GLU A 71 -0.78 -5.07 10.73
CA GLU A 71 -1.70 -6.05 11.31
C GLU A 71 -1.37 -6.17 12.80
N ASP A 72 -2.39 -6.18 13.66
CA ASP A 72 -2.23 -6.19 15.13
C ASP A 72 -1.24 -5.14 15.67
N GLY A 73 -1.21 -3.97 15.02
CA GLY A 73 -0.32 -2.86 15.36
C GLY A 73 1.16 -3.09 15.01
N ARG A 74 1.51 -4.19 14.35
CA ARG A 74 2.87 -4.52 13.88
C ARG A 74 3.00 -4.26 12.39
N VAL A 75 4.17 -3.75 11.99
CA VAL A 75 4.52 -3.56 10.59
C VAL A 75 5.22 -4.81 10.08
N HIS A 76 4.63 -5.45 9.09
CA HIS A 76 5.19 -6.57 8.37
C HIS A 76 5.60 -6.15 6.96
N ASN A 77 6.60 -6.82 6.40
CA ASN A 77 7.07 -6.61 5.04
C ASN A 77 7.69 -7.90 4.48
N PHE A 78 8.17 -7.85 3.24
CA PHE A 78 8.83 -9.00 2.63
C PHE A 78 10.06 -9.52 3.39
N LYS A 79 10.79 -8.65 4.09
CA LYS A 79 11.93 -9.07 4.92
C LYS A 79 11.45 -9.86 6.14
N THR A 80 10.38 -9.41 6.81
CA THR A 80 9.81 -10.16 7.96
C THR A 80 9.24 -11.52 7.52
N LEU A 81 8.70 -11.66 6.30
CA LEU A 81 8.30 -12.97 5.78
C LEU A 81 9.47 -13.97 5.67
N VAL A 82 10.62 -13.50 5.19
CA VAL A 82 11.80 -14.36 5.06
C VAL A 82 12.36 -14.70 6.44
N GLU A 83 12.45 -13.71 7.34
CA GLU A 83 13.06 -13.87 8.66
C GLU A 83 12.19 -14.68 9.63
N GLU A 84 10.88 -14.47 9.64
CA GLU A 84 9.95 -15.08 10.61
C GLU A 84 9.30 -16.36 10.07
N ASN A 85 8.97 -16.39 8.78
CA ASN A 85 8.20 -17.49 8.16
C ASN A 85 9.06 -18.39 7.27
N GLY A 86 10.35 -18.07 7.10
CA GLY A 86 11.27 -18.87 6.28
C GLY A 86 10.87 -18.93 4.81
N VAL A 87 10.13 -17.94 4.32
CA VAL A 87 9.62 -17.94 2.93
C VAL A 87 10.79 -17.95 1.95
N GLU A 88 10.77 -18.91 1.03
CA GLU A 88 11.80 -19.04 0.01
C GLU A 88 11.84 -17.79 -0.91
N PRO A 89 13.04 -17.27 -1.26
CA PRO A 89 13.18 -16.10 -2.12
C PRO A 89 12.45 -16.20 -3.47
N ARG A 90 12.33 -17.41 -4.03
CA ARG A 90 11.59 -17.65 -5.29
C ARG A 90 10.09 -17.42 -5.12
N ARG A 91 9.50 -17.89 -4.03
CA ARG A 91 8.08 -17.70 -3.71
C ARG A 91 7.79 -16.22 -3.44
N LEU A 92 8.70 -15.55 -2.74
CA LEU A 92 8.62 -14.10 -2.51
C LEU A 92 8.64 -13.30 -3.83
N ALA A 93 9.50 -13.68 -4.78
CA ALA A 93 9.56 -13.01 -6.09
C ALA A 93 8.25 -13.17 -6.89
N GLN A 94 7.65 -14.36 -6.86
CA GLN A 94 6.35 -14.61 -7.51
C GLN A 94 5.23 -13.75 -6.90
N VAL A 95 5.25 -13.59 -5.58
CA VAL A 95 4.25 -12.81 -4.85
C VAL A 95 4.43 -11.33 -5.10
N ALA A 96 5.67 -10.85 -5.13
CA ALA A 96 5.96 -9.47 -5.48
C ALA A 96 5.43 -9.12 -6.89
N GLU A 97 5.56 -10.04 -7.85
CA GLU A 97 5.00 -9.84 -9.19
C GLU A 97 3.46 -9.89 -9.19
N GLN A 98 2.82 -10.81 -8.47
CA GLN A 98 1.35 -10.84 -8.35
C GLN A 98 0.80 -9.57 -7.69
N LEU A 99 1.43 -9.09 -6.62
CA LEU A 99 1.03 -7.84 -5.95
C LEU A 99 1.21 -6.63 -6.87
N ARG A 100 2.22 -6.66 -7.74
CA ARG A 100 2.39 -5.67 -8.78
C ARG A 100 1.27 -5.74 -9.82
N GLU A 101 0.91 -6.92 -10.31
CA GLU A 101 -0.19 -7.11 -11.26
C GLU A 101 -1.52 -6.61 -10.66
N ILE A 102 -1.79 -6.93 -9.39
CA ILE A 102 -2.97 -6.43 -8.67
C ILE A 102 -2.94 -4.91 -8.57
N TYR A 103 -1.80 -4.32 -8.20
CA TYR A 103 -1.66 -2.86 -8.17
C TYR A 103 -1.95 -2.22 -9.53
N GLU A 104 -1.42 -2.80 -10.61
CA GLU A 104 -1.65 -2.33 -11.98
C GLU A 104 -3.12 -2.48 -12.41
N ALA A 105 -3.79 -3.57 -12.01
CA ALA A 105 -5.21 -3.83 -12.29
C ALA A 105 -6.15 -2.86 -11.58
N ASN A 106 -5.81 -2.42 -10.36
CA ASN A 106 -6.61 -1.50 -9.54
C ASN A 106 -6.17 -0.02 -9.73
N GLN A 107 -5.51 0.32 -10.84
CA GLN A 107 -5.12 1.71 -11.15
C GLN A 107 -6.30 2.65 -11.46
N GLN A 108 -7.49 2.12 -11.69
CA GLN A 108 -8.69 2.92 -11.94
C GLN A 108 -9.49 3.22 -10.66
N ASP A 109 -9.11 2.62 -9.53
CA ASP A 109 -9.77 2.85 -8.24
C ASP A 109 -9.63 4.31 -7.79
N GLU A 110 -10.63 4.77 -7.05
CA GLU A 110 -10.64 6.10 -6.45
C GLU A 110 -9.47 6.25 -5.48
N ARG A 111 -8.75 7.38 -5.63
CA ARG A 111 -7.56 7.70 -4.87
C ARG A 111 -7.71 9.06 -4.24
N PHE A 112 -7.30 9.13 -2.99
CA PHE A 112 -7.36 10.33 -2.17
C PHE A 112 -5.98 10.67 -1.64
N SER A 113 -5.77 11.92 -1.25
CA SER A 113 -4.59 12.35 -0.51
C SER A 113 -4.93 12.45 0.98
N ALA A 114 -4.03 11.98 1.83
CA ALA A 114 -4.09 12.19 3.27
C ALA A 114 -2.71 12.59 3.80
N LYS A 115 -2.69 13.33 4.92
CA LYS A 115 -1.46 13.77 5.56
C LYS A 115 -1.26 13.03 6.88
N VAL A 116 -0.09 12.39 7.04
CA VAL A 116 0.36 11.77 8.29
C VAL A 116 1.70 12.38 8.67
N GLY A 117 1.72 13.08 9.80
CA GLY A 117 2.88 13.93 10.16
C GLY A 117 3.10 15.00 9.11
N ASP A 118 4.33 15.13 8.61
CA ASP A 118 4.69 16.06 7.51
C ASP A 118 4.68 15.41 6.13
N LYS A 119 4.22 14.15 6.03
CA LYS A 119 4.21 13.38 4.79
C LYS A 119 2.80 13.29 4.23
N GLU A 120 2.72 13.47 2.93
CA GLU A 120 1.52 13.21 2.13
C GLU A 120 1.57 11.78 1.60
N LEU A 121 0.47 11.06 1.75
CA LEU A 121 0.28 9.69 1.28
C LEU A 121 -0.99 9.59 0.43
N VAL A 122 -0.98 8.61 -0.47
CA VAL A 122 -2.14 8.27 -1.29
C VAL A 122 -2.97 7.25 -0.54
N VAL A 123 -4.28 7.37 -0.56
CA VAL A 123 -5.23 6.46 0.07
C VAL A 123 -6.14 5.90 -1.00
N THR A 124 -6.22 4.59 -1.10
CA THR A 124 -7.09 3.88 -2.03
C THR A 124 -8.08 3.04 -1.21
N PRO A 125 -9.24 3.61 -0.84
CA PRO A 125 -10.23 2.94 -0.01
C PRO A 125 -11.05 1.94 -0.85
N SER A 126 -10.43 0.80 -1.17
CA SER A 126 -11.02 -0.25 -2.00
C SER A 126 -10.94 -1.60 -1.29
N ASP A 127 -12.10 -2.12 -0.89
CA ASP A 127 -12.21 -3.43 -0.25
C ASP A 127 -11.80 -4.56 -1.19
N ASP A 128 -12.12 -4.44 -2.48
CA ASP A 128 -11.77 -5.45 -3.49
C ASP A 128 -10.26 -5.46 -3.73
N PHE A 129 -9.61 -4.30 -3.80
CA PHE A 129 -8.16 -4.21 -3.87
C PHE A 129 -7.52 -4.78 -2.60
N ARG A 130 -8.04 -4.43 -1.42
CA ARG A 130 -7.57 -4.99 -0.14
C ARG A 130 -7.62 -6.51 -0.13
N LYS A 131 -8.77 -7.11 -0.49
CA LYS A 131 -8.96 -8.57 -0.51
C LYS A 131 -7.99 -9.26 -1.45
N GLN A 132 -7.80 -8.72 -2.66
CA GLN A 132 -6.84 -9.28 -3.63
C GLN A 132 -5.42 -9.32 -3.06
N VAL A 133 -4.99 -8.25 -2.40
CA VAL A 133 -3.67 -8.16 -1.75
C VAL A 133 -3.57 -9.15 -0.59
N HIS A 134 -4.59 -9.19 0.28
CA HIS A 134 -4.67 -10.10 1.41
C HIS A 134 -4.55 -11.56 0.97
N ASP A 135 -5.41 -12.00 0.04
CA ASP A 135 -5.42 -13.37 -0.46
C ASP A 135 -4.07 -13.78 -1.07
N THR A 136 -3.40 -12.83 -1.74
CA THR A 136 -2.08 -13.06 -2.34
C THR A 136 -1.00 -13.25 -1.28
N ILE A 137 -1.04 -12.48 -0.19
CA ILE A 137 -0.10 -12.63 0.93
C ILE A 137 -0.38 -13.92 1.72
N GLN A 138 -1.65 -14.24 1.98
CA GLN A 138 -2.04 -15.45 2.70
C GLN A 138 -1.61 -16.74 1.97
N LYS A 139 -1.61 -16.75 0.63
CA LYS A 139 -1.07 -17.85 -0.19
C LYS A 139 0.42 -18.13 0.03
N VAL A 140 1.15 -17.27 0.73
CA VAL A 140 2.58 -17.41 1.02
C VAL A 140 2.84 -17.87 2.44
N LEU A 141 1.99 -17.40 3.36
CA LEU A 141 2.03 -17.74 4.78
C LEU A 141 1.53 -19.17 5.03
N HIS A 142 0.67 -19.69 4.16
CA HIS A 142 0.15 -21.06 4.17
C HIS A 142 0.80 -21.94 3.09
#